data_AF-A0A388PYE0-F1
#
_entry.id   AF-A0A388PYE0-F1
#
_cell.length_a   1.000
_cell.length_b   1.000
_cell.length_c   1.000
_cell.angle_alpha   90.00
_cell.angle_beta   90.00
_cell.angle_gamma   90.00
#
_symmetry.space_group_name_H-M   'P 1'
#
loop_
_entity.id
_entity.type
_entity.pdbx_description
1 polymer ?
#
loop_
_entity_poly.entity_id
_entity_poly.type
_entity_poly.pdbx_seq_one_letter_code
_entity_poly.pdbx_strand_id
1 'polypeptide(L)'
;MTRPERLRQLHAEMKKNSTGEKNSVIEVSEADLQDKNSKFDFYATYWAKLPQPILGLHVIKLIKTNSETKEKKEEVGLKVVAVIKDSPAFKSGIQKGDVILVLNDVNTESPEEFSKSVFKQQGNKVKIKFSRDDEEKVVVTELNRR
;
A
#
# COMPACT_ATOMS: atom_id res chain seq x y z
N MET A 1 -15.37 -36.96 13.38
CA MET A 1 -14.50 -35.83 13.77
C MET A 1 -15.37 -34.59 13.88
N THR A 2 -15.31 -33.90 15.01
CA THR A 2 -16.19 -32.75 15.27
C THR A 2 -15.68 -31.52 14.52
N ARG A 3 -16.59 -30.60 14.12
CA ARG A 3 -16.29 -29.34 13.42
C ARG A 3 -15.12 -28.50 14.03
N PRO A 4 -14.81 -28.53 15.34
CA PRO A 4 -13.66 -27.82 15.90
C PRO A 4 -12.29 -28.47 15.61
N GLU A 5 -12.23 -29.78 15.42
CA GLU A 5 -10.94 -30.50 15.20
C GLU A 5 -10.37 -30.20 13.82
N ARG A 6 -11.23 -30.12 12.80
CA ARG A 6 -10.83 -29.83 11.42
C ARG A 6 -10.25 -28.42 11.28
N LEU A 7 -10.79 -27.45 12.02
CA LEU A 7 -10.29 -26.08 12.07
C LEU A 7 -8.92 -25.97 12.77
N ARG A 8 -8.70 -26.75 13.83
CA ARG A 8 -7.40 -26.81 14.51
C ARG A 8 -6.31 -27.40 13.61
N GLN A 9 -6.65 -28.42 12.82
CA GLN A 9 -5.72 -29.02 11.86
C GLN A 9 -5.37 -28.04 10.74
N LEU A 10 -6.36 -27.35 10.16
CA LEU A 10 -6.12 -26.33 9.12
C LEU A 10 -5.25 -25.17 9.63
N HIS A 11 -5.46 -24.70 10.85
CA HIS A 11 -4.60 -23.66 11.46
C HIS A 11 -3.17 -24.14 11.71
N ALA A 12 -2.99 -25.40 12.13
CA ALA A 12 -1.66 -25.98 12.34
C ALA A 12 -0.90 -26.13 11.01
N GLU A 13 -1.61 -26.49 9.93
CA GLU A 13 -1.06 -26.67 8.59
C GLU A 13 -0.66 -25.33 7.95
N MET A 14 -1.49 -24.29 8.10
CA MET A 14 -1.13 -22.94 7.65
C MET A 14 0.06 -22.35 8.41
N LYS A 15 0.17 -22.60 9.71
CA LYS A 15 1.31 -22.13 10.53
C LYS A 15 2.62 -22.83 10.16
N LYS A 16 2.55 -24.10 9.73
CA LYS A 16 3.71 -24.86 9.25
C LYS A 16 4.22 -24.33 7.91
N ASN A 17 3.32 -23.90 7.03
CA ASN A 17 3.69 -23.34 5.71
C ASN A 17 4.13 -21.86 5.76
N SER A 18 3.77 -21.09 6.79
CA SER A 18 4.09 -19.65 6.86
C SER A 18 5.42 -19.29 7.53
N THR A 19 6.27 -20.27 7.88
CA THR A 19 7.54 -19.98 8.57
C THR A 19 8.69 -19.62 7.60
N GLY A 20 8.46 -19.67 6.28
CA GLY A 20 9.53 -19.51 5.26
C GLY A 20 9.62 -18.17 4.52
N GLU A 21 8.52 -17.48 4.19
CA GLU A 21 8.58 -16.38 3.22
C GLU A 21 7.84 -15.14 3.71
N LYS A 22 8.56 -14.29 4.45
CA LYS A 22 8.13 -12.93 4.76
C LYS A 22 8.39 -12.08 3.52
N ASN A 23 7.45 -12.12 2.58
CA ASN A 23 7.15 -11.14 1.50
C ASN A 23 6.48 -11.86 0.32
N SER A 24 5.35 -12.53 0.52
CA SER A 24 4.55 -13.00 -0.60
C SER A 24 3.85 -11.80 -1.24
N VAL A 25 4.31 -11.45 -2.44
CA VAL A 25 3.57 -10.59 -3.36
C VAL A 25 2.22 -11.25 -3.59
N ILE A 26 1.14 -10.54 -3.27
CA ILE A 26 -0.22 -11.01 -3.55
C ILE A 26 -0.39 -10.86 -5.06
N GLU A 27 -0.24 -11.95 -5.81
CA GLU A 27 -0.55 -11.97 -7.23
C GLU A 27 -2.07 -11.93 -7.38
N VAL A 28 -2.58 -10.77 -7.81
CA VAL A 28 -4.00 -10.59 -8.15
C VAL A 28 -4.19 -10.99 -9.60
N SER A 29 -5.03 -11.99 -9.84
CA SER A 29 -5.33 -12.47 -11.19
C SER A 29 -6.41 -11.62 -11.85
N GLU A 30 -6.44 -11.56 -13.18
CA GLU A 30 -7.41 -10.76 -13.95
C GLU A 30 -8.88 -11.16 -13.70
N ALA A 31 -9.12 -12.36 -13.18
CA ALA A 31 -10.45 -12.84 -12.79
C ALA A 31 -10.97 -12.20 -11.50
N ASP A 32 -10.09 -11.77 -10.59
CA ASP A 32 -10.46 -11.13 -9.31
C ASP A 32 -10.94 -9.68 -9.48
N LEU A 33 -10.73 -9.09 -10.66
CA LEU A 33 -11.10 -7.72 -11.00
C LEU A 33 -12.51 -7.59 -11.60
N GLN A 34 -13.20 -8.68 -11.95
CA GLN A 34 -14.45 -8.63 -12.73
C GLN A 34 -15.75 -8.79 -11.93
N ASP A 35 -15.70 -9.01 -10.62
CA ASP A 35 -16.93 -9.19 -9.84
C ASP A 35 -17.55 -7.84 -9.41
N LYS A 36 -18.63 -7.43 -10.07
CA LYS A 36 -19.42 -6.22 -9.72
C LYS A 36 -20.06 -6.30 -8.33
N ASN A 37 -20.01 -7.46 -7.68
CA ASN A 37 -20.49 -7.69 -6.33
C ASN A 37 -19.36 -8.04 -5.35
N SER A 38 -18.14 -7.51 -5.57
CA SER A 38 -17.05 -7.52 -4.59
C SER A 38 -17.37 -6.63 -3.37
N LYS A 39 -18.47 -6.96 -2.69
CA LYS A 39 -18.61 -6.77 -1.27
C LYS A 39 -17.78 -7.89 -0.68
N PHE A 40 -16.54 -7.57 -0.29
CA PHE A 40 -15.70 -8.50 0.45
C PHE A 40 -16.43 -8.86 1.75
N ASP A 41 -17.23 -9.92 1.74
CA ASP A 41 -17.75 -10.55 2.95
C ASP A 41 -16.58 -11.34 3.55
N PHE A 42 -15.67 -10.59 4.18
CA PHE A 42 -14.71 -11.15 5.11
C PHE A 42 -15.51 -11.92 6.16
N TYR A 43 -15.46 -13.25 6.12
CA TYR A 43 -15.86 -14.07 7.26
C TYR A 43 -14.96 -13.71 8.43
N ALA A 44 -15.39 -12.70 9.19
CA ALA A 44 -14.75 -12.22 10.39
C ALA A 44 -14.92 -13.26 11.50
N THR A 45 -14.22 -14.39 11.42
CA THR A 45 -14.02 -15.29 12.56
C THR A 45 -12.77 -14.94 13.37
N TYR A 46 -12.14 -13.80 13.10
CA TYR A 46 -11.10 -13.20 13.93
C TYR A 46 -11.21 -11.67 13.84
N TRP A 47 -11.74 -11.02 14.87
CA TRP A 47 -11.68 -9.56 14.98
C TRP A 47 -10.26 -9.16 15.40
N ALA A 48 -9.28 -9.36 14.53
CA ALA A 48 -7.96 -8.80 14.73
C ALA A 48 -8.01 -7.31 14.38
N LYS A 49 -7.97 -6.45 15.39
CA LYS A 49 -7.73 -5.02 15.20
C LYS A 49 -6.29 -4.86 14.69
N LEU A 50 -6.12 -4.73 13.37
CA LEU A 50 -4.80 -4.47 12.80
C LEU A 50 -4.27 -3.12 13.32
N PRO A 51 -2.98 -3.04 13.67
CA PRO A 51 -2.38 -1.76 14.04
C PRO A 51 -2.54 -0.79 12.88
N GLN A 52 -2.84 0.47 13.20
CA GLN A 52 -3.01 1.49 12.16
C GLN A 52 -1.70 1.62 11.37
N PRO A 53 -1.78 1.78 10.04
CA PRO A 53 -0.60 2.00 9.23
C PRO A 53 0.07 3.33 9.58
N ILE A 54 1.39 3.41 9.42
CA ILE A 54 2.20 4.61 9.69
C ILE A 54 1.72 5.79 8.83
N LEU A 55 1.52 5.55 7.53
CA LEU A 55 0.99 6.54 6.57
C LEU A 55 -0.29 6.06 5.90
N GLY A 56 -0.33 4.80 5.46
CA GLY A 56 -1.49 4.18 4.84
C GLY A 56 -1.63 4.40 3.34
N LEU A 57 -0.51 4.51 2.63
CA LEU A 57 -0.45 4.63 1.16
C LEU A 57 0.15 3.39 0.54
N HIS A 58 -0.41 2.99 -0.60
CA HIS A 58 0.20 2.01 -1.49
C HIS A 58 0.63 2.73 -2.77
N VAL A 59 1.93 2.66 -3.06
CA VAL A 59 2.55 3.38 -4.17
C VAL A 59 3.32 2.45 -5.09
N ILE A 60 3.32 2.77 -6.38
CA ILE A 60 4.08 2.04 -7.40
C ILE A 60 4.90 3.04 -8.23
N LYS A 61 6.06 2.60 -8.73
CA LYS A 61 6.81 3.32 -9.74
C LYS A 61 6.19 3.01 -11.11
N LEU A 62 5.86 4.05 -11.88
CA LEU A 62 5.39 3.86 -13.26
C LEU A 62 6.58 3.80 -14.23
N ILE A 63 6.67 2.70 -14.96
CA ILE A 63 7.65 2.52 -16.04
C ILE A 63 6.85 2.51 -17.34
N LYS A 64 6.96 3.58 -18.15
CA LYS A 64 6.36 3.59 -19.49
C LYS A 64 7.33 2.97 -20.47
N THR A 65 6.94 1.87 -21.08
CA THR A 65 7.67 1.30 -22.21
C THR A 65 7.00 1.79 -23.48
N ASN A 66 7.70 2.57 -24.31
CA ASN A 66 7.16 2.97 -25.61
C ASN A 66 7.11 1.73 -26.51
N SER A 67 5.99 1.49 -27.18
CA SER A 67 5.81 0.29 -28.02
C SER A 67 6.61 0.36 -29.34
N GLU A 68 7.03 1.55 -29.75
CA GLU A 68 7.71 1.79 -31.04
C GLU A 68 9.24 1.88 -30.92
N THR A 69 9.73 2.33 -29.76
CA THR A 69 11.14 2.29 -29.37
C THR A 69 11.19 1.64 -28.00
N LYS A 70 11.95 0.54 -27.83
CA LYS A 70 12.14 -0.19 -26.55
C LYS A 70 12.83 0.65 -25.44
N GLU A 71 12.63 1.96 -25.44
CA GLU A 71 13.10 2.90 -24.45
C GLU A 71 12.09 2.92 -23.29
N LYS A 72 12.61 2.63 -22.10
CA LYS A 72 11.87 2.78 -20.83
C LYS A 72 11.97 4.24 -20.42
N LYS A 73 10.89 5.00 -20.59
CA LYS A 73 10.80 6.34 -20.02
C LYS A 73 10.26 6.20 -18.59
N GLU A 74 11.15 6.43 -17.62
CA GLU A 74 10.75 6.47 -16.22
C GLU A 74 9.97 7.75 -15.98
N GLU A 75 8.74 7.63 -15.46
CA GLU A 75 8.02 8.79 -14.96
C GLU A 75 8.57 9.16 -13.59
N VAL A 76 8.79 10.45 -13.36
CA VAL A 76 9.31 10.95 -12.09
C VAL A 76 8.20 10.88 -11.04
N GLY A 77 8.49 10.21 -9.93
CA GLY A 77 7.59 10.08 -8.78
C GLY A 77 6.89 8.73 -8.68
N LEU A 78 6.13 8.59 -7.60
CA LEU A 78 5.43 7.35 -7.25
C LEU A 78 3.92 7.54 -7.32
N LYS A 79 3.24 6.72 -8.12
CA LYS A 79 1.79 6.78 -8.26
C LYS A 79 1.09 6.08 -7.11
N VAL A 80 0.10 6.75 -6.53
CA VAL A 80 -0.77 6.22 -5.47
C VAL A 80 -1.82 5.31 -6.09
N VAL A 81 -1.78 4.02 -5.73
CA VAL A 81 -2.72 2.99 -6.18
C VAL A 81 -3.89 2.84 -5.21
N ALA A 82 -3.61 2.98 -3.91
CA ALA A 82 -4.61 2.83 -2.87
C ALA A 82 -4.27 3.70 -1.65
N VAL A 83 -5.32 4.16 -0.98
CA VAL A 83 -5.26 4.91 0.29
C VAL A 83 -6.11 4.18 1.32
N ILE A 84 -5.52 3.85 2.47
CA ILE A 84 -6.21 3.15 3.55
C ILE A 84 -7.12 4.16 4.29
N LYS A 85 -8.40 3.82 4.46
CA LYS A 85 -9.35 4.65 5.19
C LYS A 85 -8.89 4.91 6.64
N ASP A 86 -9.15 6.12 7.14
CA ASP A 86 -8.77 6.58 8.49
C ASP A 86 -7.26 6.63 8.79
N SER A 87 -6.42 6.37 7.78
CA SER A 87 -4.98 6.55 7.87
C SER A 87 -4.57 8.03 7.84
N PRO A 88 -3.35 8.38 8.26
CA PRO A 88 -2.83 9.73 8.13
C PRO A 88 -2.91 10.30 6.71
N ALA A 89 -2.62 9.48 5.69
CA ALA A 89 -2.72 9.92 4.31
C ALA A 89 -4.16 10.19 3.86
N PHE A 90 -5.13 9.42 4.37
CA PHE A 90 -6.54 9.69 4.11
C PHE A 90 -6.99 11.01 4.75
N LYS A 91 -6.60 11.24 6.01
CA LYS A 91 -6.89 12.48 6.74
C LYS A 91 -6.24 13.71 6.11
N SER A 92 -5.12 13.51 5.43
CA SER A 92 -4.39 14.56 4.72
C SER A 92 -4.97 14.87 3.33
N GLY A 93 -5.97 14.11 2.88
CA GLY A 93 -6.66 14.35 1.60
C GLY A 93 -5.92 13.80 0.38
N ILE A 94 -4.93 12.94 0.58
CA ILE A 94 -4.30 12.17 -0.51
C ILE A 94 -5.31 11.16 -1.05
N GLN A 95 -5.35 11.02 -2.36
CA GLN A 95 -6.32 10.19 -3.07
C GLN A 95 -5.61 9.22 -4.03
N LYS A 96 -6.34 8.20 -4.45
CA LYS A 96 -5.91 7.31 -5.52
C LYS A 96 -5.71 8.12 -6.80
N GLY A 97 -4.60 7.90 -7.50
CA GLY A 97 -4.25 8.62 -8.73
C GLY A 97 -3.22 9.73 -8.53
N ASP A 98 -3.02 10.20 -7.29
CA ASP A 98 -1.99 11.19 -6.98
C ASP A 98 -0.58 10.64 -7.29
N VAL A 99 0.33 11.52 -7.71
CA VAL A 99 1.74 11.17 -7.93
C VAL A 99 2.59 11.84 -6.87
N ILE A 100 3.18 11.06 -5.97
CA ILE A 100 4.07 11.57 -4.93
C ILE A 100 5.42 11.89 -5.57
N LEU A 101 5.89 13.13 -5.35
CA LEU A 101 7.16 13.61 -5.87
C LEU A 101 8.23 13.64 -4.76
N VAL A 102 7.86 14.23 -3.61
CA VAL A 102 8.81 14.53 -2.53
C VAL A 102 8.18 14.22 -1.17
N LEU A 103 8.98 13.63 -0.29
CA LEU A 103 8.66 13.39 1.12
C LEU A 103 9.73 14.05 1.99
N ASN A 104 9.37 15.05 2.81
CA ASN A 104 10.30 15.76 3.70
C ASN A 104 11.57 16.27 2.98
N ASP A 105 11.37 16.92 1.84
CA ASP A 105 12.43 17.46 0.99
C ASP A 105 13.38 16.39 0.39
N VAL A 106 13.06 15.11 0.54
CA VAL A 106 13.74 13.98 -0.11
C VAL A 106 12.95 13.54 -1.34
N ASN A 107 13.59 13.61 -2.50
CA ASN A 107 13.01 13.13 -3.75
C ASN A 107 12.78 11.63 -3.67
N THR A 108 11.58 11.18 -4.04
CA THR A 108 11.21 9.78 -3.87
C THR A 108 11.09 9.10 -5.23
N GLU A 109 12.13 8.39 -5.62
CA GLU A 109 12.20 7.72 -6.93
C GLU A 109 11.89 6.21 -6.86
N SER A 110 12.06 5.61 -5.68
CA SER A 110 11.82 4.19 -5.44
C SER A 110 10.76 3.94 -4.36
N PRO A 111 9.79 3.03 -4.58
CA PRO A 111 8.81 2.62 -3.56
C PRO A 111 9.45 2.08 -2.27
N GLU A 112 10.60 1.42 -2.39
CA GLU A 112 11.32 0.87 -1.23
C GLU A 112 11.91 1.97 -0.37
N GLU A 113 12.53 2.97 -1.00
CA GLU A 113 13.13 4.12 -0.33
C GLU A 113 12.06 4.97 0.34
N PHE A 114 10.93 5.17 -0.34
CA PHE A 114 9.74 5.81 0.23
C PHE A 114 9.31 5.12 1.52
N SER A 115 9.12 3.80 1.46
CA SER A 115 8.64 3.00 2.59
C SER A 115 9.62 3.06 3.76
N LYS A 116 10.93 2.99 3.49
CA LYS A 116 11.98 3.14 4.50
C LYS A 116 11.99 4.55 5.12
N SER A 117 11.81 5.59 4.31
CA SER A 117 11.77 6.98 4.78
C SER A 117 10.56 7.25 5.68
N VAL A 118 9.38 6.81 5.26
CA VAL A 118 8.14 6.86 6.06
C VAL A 118 8.33 6.12 7.40
N PHE A 119 8.95 4.94 7.37
CA PHE A 119 9.22 4.18 8.60
C PHE A 119 10.16 4.92 9.55
N LYS A 120 11.23 5.53 9.04
CA LYS A 120 12.17 6.34 9.85
C LYS A 120 11.51 7.55 10.49
N GLN A 121 10.53 8.14 9.82
CA GLN A 121 9.84 9.36 10.26
C GLN A 121 8.55 9.09 11.05
N GLN A 122 8.30 7.84 11.46
CA GLN A 122 7.13 7.47 12.26
C GLN A 122 6.98 8.35 13.51
N GLY A 123 5.76 8.77 13.82
CA GLY A 123 5.47 9.67 14.95
C GLY A 123 5.83 11.14 14.72
N ASN A 124 6.42 11.50 13.58
CA ASN A 124 6.75 12.89 13.25
C ASN A 124 5.78 13.46 12.21
N LYS A 125 5.74 14.80 12.15
CA LYS A 125 5.08 15.51 11.06
C LYS A 125 5.95 15.46 9.81
N VAL A 126 5.33 15.09 8.69
CA VAL A 126 5.98 14.99 7.39
C VAL A 126 5.25 15.84 6.36
N LYS A 127 6.03 16.50 5.49
CA LYS A 127 5.57 17.28 4.36
C LYS A 127 5.61 16.39 3.12
N ILE A 128 4.48 16.22 2.46
CA ILE A 128 4.33 15.40 1.25
C ILE A 128 3.97 16.35 0.11
N LYS A 129 4.81 16.38 -0.92
CA LYS A 129 4.50 17.03 -2.20
C LYS A 129 4.00 15.97 -3.17
N PHE A 130 2.82 16.20 -3.73
CA PHE A 130 2.23 15.33 -4.73
C PHE A 130 1.64 16.16 -5.88
N SER A 131 1.52 15.55 -7.05
CA SER A 131 0.82 16.11 -8.20
C SER A 131 -0.54 15.45 -8.36
N ARG A 132 -1.57 16.26 -8.59
CA ARG A 132 -2.94 15.82 -8.93
C ARG A 132 -3.41 16.65 -10.11
N ASP A 133 -3.78 15.99 -11.21
CA ASP A 133 -4.22 16.65 -12.45
C ASP A 133 -3.20 17.70 -12.96
N ASP A 134 -1.91 17.35 -12.91
CA ASP A 134 -0.76 18.21 -13.23
C ASP A 134 -0.56 19.44 -12.32
N GLU A 135 -1.36 19.58 -11.25
CA GLU A 135 -1.16 20.58 -10.21
C GLU A 135 -0.35 20.03 -9.04
N GLU A 136 0.77 20.69 -8.70
CA GLU A 136 1.53 20.35 -7.51
C GLU A 136 0.85 20.87 -6.23
N LYS A 137 0.60 19.97 -5.29
CA LYS A 137 0.02 20.24 -3.98
C LYS A 137 0.96 19.77 -2.89
N VAL A 138 0.95 20.49 -1.78
CA VAL A 138 1.78 20.15 -0.62
C VAL A 138 0.91 20.04 0.60
N VAL A 139 1.03 18.92 1.30
CA VAL A 139 0.27 18.65 2.50
C VAL A 139 1.21 18.23 3.62
N VAL A 140 0.90 18.69 4.83
CA VAL A 140 1.61 18.26 6.05
C VAL A 140 0.71 17.27 6.78
N THR A 141 1.24 16.10 7.10
CA THR A 141 0.53 15.07 7.87
C THR A 141 1.40 14.54 8.99
N GLU A 142 0.78 14.10 10.09
CA GLU A 142 1.48 13.45 11.19
C GLU A 142 1.45 11.93 10.99
N LEU A 143 2.63 11.29 11.00
CA LEU A 143 2.73 9.84 10.83
C LEU A 143 2.38 9.12 12.12
N ASN A 144 1.63 8.02 12.01
CA ASN A 144 1.35 7.16 13.14
C ASN A 144 2.63 6.47 13.62
N ARG A 145 2.78 6.32 14.93
CA ARG A 145 3.86 5.52 15.53
C ARG A 145 3.43 4.06 15.57
N ARG A 146 4.30 3.17 15.07
CA ARG A 146 4.10 1.72 15.14
C ARG A 146 4.77 1.11 16.37
#